data_AF-A0A836HAF3-F1
#
_entry.id   AF-A0A836HAF3-F1
#
_cell.length_a   1.000
_cell.length_b   1.000
_cell.length_c   1.000
_cell.angle_alpha   90.00
_cell.angle_beta   90.00
_cell.angle_gamma   90.00
#
_symmetry.space_group_name_H-M   'P 1'
#
loop_
_entity.id
_entity.type
_entity.pdbx_description
1 polymer ?
#
loop_
_entity_poly.entity_id
_entity_poly.type
_entity_poly.pdbx_seq_one_letter_code
_entity_poly.pdbx_strand_id
1 'polypeptide(L)'
;MRRTRLVHTATPEKFSILGTTHPKPKRNGLGRDNKMRSKPSDNVAWYDKGPVEWLPRPVRLTYDQLDQLRDWMMRETISGRTEEFNKIRHLHREWSQHPLMPMLGDVEPKFPLNLFKQNHRARRRFLVRWHKANSPTYWMWMPRGPAIATPLHRSSPSQFPEQWKQLARNSGSDFVAP
;
A
#
# COMPACT_ATOMS: atom_id res chain seq x y z
N MET A 1 6.91 -41.26 45.78
CA MET A 1 7.27 -39.87 45.36
C MET A 1 8.73 -39.59 45.70
N ARG A 2 9.65 -39.63 44.73
CA ARG A 2 11.07 -39.25 44.94
C ARG A 2 11.20 -37.72 44.85
N ARG A 3 11.38 -37.05 45.99
CA ARG A 3 11.77 -35.63 46.05
C ARG A 3 13.26 -35.52 45.75
N THR A 4 13.62 -35.01 44.58
CA THR A 4 14.97 -34.54 44.28
C THR A 4 15.26 -33.29 45.12
N ARG A 5 16.01 -33.46 46.22
CA ARG A 5 16.60 -32.33 46.94
C ARG A 5 17.72 -31.75 46.08
N LEU A 6 17.48 -30.59 45.47
CA LEU A 6 18.57 -29.77 44.93
C LEU A 6 19.47 -29.37 46.09
N VAL A 7 20.70 -29.85 46.09
CA VAL A 7 21.72 -29.43 47.06
C VAL A 7 22.13 -28.02 46.67
N HIS A 8 21.71 -27.02 47.44
CA HIS A 8 22.25 -25.66 47.35
C HIS A 8 23.66 -25.66 47.96
N THR A 9 24.68 -25.93 47.14
CA THR A 9 26.07 -25.65 47.49
C THR A 9 26.40 -24.18 47.23
N ALA A 10 27.25 -23.57 48.05
CA ALA A 10 27.71 -22.19 47.85
C ALA A 10 28.39 -22.04 46.47
N THR A 11 28.10 -20.95 45.75
CA THR A 11 28.81 -20.61 44.51
C THR A 11 30.28 -20.33 44.86
N PRO A 12 31.25 -21.00 44.22
CA PRO A 12 32.66 -20.78 44.50
C PRO A 12 33.08 -19.37 44.08
N GLU A 13 34.10 -18.81 44.75
CA GLU A 13 34.60 -17.46 44.45
C GLU A 13 35.16 -17.33 43.04
N LYS A 14 35.72 -18.42 42.49
CA LYS A 14 36.35 -18.48 41.17
C LYS A 14 36.11 -19.82 40.51
N PHE A 15 36.13 -19.83 39.18
CA PHE A 15 36.06 -21.05 38.39
C PHE A 15 37.36 -21.24 37.60
N SER A 16 38.09 -22.34 37.82
CA SER A 16 39.39 -22.58 37.19
C SER A 16 39.31 -22.90 35.70
N ILE A 17 38.18 -23.43 35.23
CA ILE A 17 37.98 -23.87 33.84
C ILE A 17 36.87 -23.05 33.15
N LEU A 18 35.92 -22.50 33.91
CA LEU A 18 34.87 -21.67 33.34
C LEU A 18 35.41 -20.25 33.09
N GLY A 19 35.39 -19.82 31.83
CA GLY A 19 35.88 -18.49 31.43
C GLY A 19 37.33 -18.46 30.94
N THR A 20 38.06 -19.57 30.98
CA THR A 20 39.41 -19.68 30.38
C THR A 20 39.38 -19.95 28.88
N THR A 21 38.27 -20.48 28.35
CA THR A 21 38.06 -20.67 26.91
C THR A 21 37.94 -19.34 26.17
N HIS A 22 38.54 -19.24 24.98
CA HIS A 22 38.45 -18.03 24.15
C HIS A 22 36.97 -17.66 23.87
N PRO A 23 36.54 -16.41 24.14
CA PRO A 23 35.16 -16.02 23.96
C PRO A 23 34.75 -16.08 22.48
N LYS A 24 33.50 -16.47 22.22
CA LYS A 24 32.97 -16.47 20.86
C LYS A 24 32.90 -15.03 20.32
N PRO A 25 33.30 -14.80 19.05
CA PRO A 25 33.24 -13.47 18.47
C PRO A 25 31.79 -12.98 18.33
N LYS A 26 31.58 -11.68 18.51
CA LYS A 26 30.30 -11.03 18.19
C LYS A 26 30.12 -11.02 16.67
N ARG A 27 28.87 -11.08 16.21
CA ARG A 27 28.56 -10.94 14.77
C ARG A 27 28.79 -9.50 14.32
N ASN A 28 29.35 -9.32 13.11
CA ASN A 28 29.57 -8.01 12.49
C ASN A 28 28.46 -7.61 11.50
N GLY A 29 27.55 -8.54 11.17
CA GLY A 29 26.46 -8.30 10.23
C GLY A 29 25.24 -9.16 10.51
N LEU A 30 24.25 -9.04 9.63
CA LEU A 30 22.92 -9.65 9.78
C LEU A 30 22.59 -10.54 8.57
N GLY A 31 21.43 -11.21 8.62
CA GLY A 31 20.90 -11.99 7.50
C GLY A 31 21.78 -13.18 7.11
N ARG A 32 21.78 -13.52 5.81
CA ARG A 32 22.53 -14.67 5.29
C ARG A 32 24.01 -14.56 5.67
N ASP A 33 24.54 -15.63 6.26
CA ASP A 33 25.93 -15.76 6.72
C ASP A 33 26.38 -14.70 7.74
N ASN A 34 25.45 -13.96 8.35
CA ASN A 34 25.74 -12.79 9.21
C ASN A 34 26.60 -11.70 8.51
N LYS A 35 26.49 -11.56 7.18
CA LYS A 35 27.33 -10.64 6.39
C LYS A 35 26.57 -9.47 5.75
N MET A 36 25.25 -9.38 5.91
CA MET A 36 24.49 -8.26 5.36
C MET A 36 24.64 -7.01 6.23
N ARG A 37 24.96 -5.89 5.60
CA ARG A 37 24.96 -4.55 6.22
C ARG A 37 23.52 -4.09 6.46
N SER A 38 23.28 -3.37 7.56
CA SER A 38 22.05 -2.60 7.74
C SER A 38 22.12 -1.33 6.90
N LYS A 39 21.32 -1.25 5.85
CA LYS A 39 21.21 -0.09 4.95
C LYS A 39 19.82 -0.02 4.34
N PRO A 40 19.40 1.16 3.81
CA PRO A 40 18.20 1.24 2.99
C PRO A 40 18.22 0.19 1.88
N SER A 41 17.10 -0.51 1.72
CA SER A 41 16.94 -1.61 0.78
C SER A 41 15.86 -1.30 -0.25
N ASP A 42 15.78 -2.13 -1.30
CA ASP A 42 14.75 -1.96 -2.33
C ASP A 42 13.32 -2.06 -1.72
N ASN A 43 13.16 -2.78 -0.59
CA ASN A 43 11.90 -2.97 0.14
C ASN A 43 11.47 -1.78 1.03
N VAL A 44 12.26 -0.71 1.09
CA VAL A 44 11.86 0.51 1.81
C VAL A 44 10.68 1.15 1.09
N ALA A 45 9.59 1.45 1.79
CA ALA A 45 8.44 2.12 1.20
C ALA A 45 8.71 3.63 1.05
N TRP A 46 8.15 4.24 0.00
CA TRP A 46 8.09 5.68 -0.23
C TRP A 46 6.69 6.16 0.15
N TYR A 47 6.63 7.10 1.10
CA TYR A 47 5.38 7.63 1.67
C TYR A 47 5.02 9.01 1.14
N ASP A 48 5.86 9.56 0.27
CA ASP A 48 5.82 10.90 -0.31
C ASP A 48 5.15 10.94 -1.70
N LYS A 49 4.71 9.78 -2.23
CA LYS A 49 4.27 9.62 -3.63
C LYS A 49 2.82 9.17 -3.79
N GLY A 50 1.90 9.98 -3.25
CA GLY A 50 0.46 9.73 -3.34
C GLY A 50 -0.13 9.05 -2.10
N PRO A 51 -1.39 8.62 -2.15
CA PRO A 51 -2.10 8.12 -0.98
C PRO A 51 -1.66 6.72 -0.52
N VAL A 52 -1.09 5.92 -1.42
CA VAL A 52 -0.61 4.55 -1.13
C VAL A 52 0.91 4.57 -1.07
N GLU A 53 1.49 3.92 -0.06
CA GLU A 53 2.94 3.79 0.01
C GLU A 53 3.49 2.95 -1.16
N TRP A 54 4.67 3.30 -1.66
CA TRP A 54 5.21 2.66 -2.87
C TRP A 54 6.55 1.94 -2.65
N LEU A 55 6.71 0.68 -3.01
CA LEU A 55 5.69 -0.26 -3.50
C LEU A 55 4.68 -0.62 -2.38
N PRO A 56 3.41 -0.93 -2.72
CA PRO A 56 2.40 -1.21 -1.72
C PRO A 56 2.76 -2.45 -0.91
N ARG A 57 2.54 -2.39 0.41
CA ARG A 57 2.70 -3.56 1.25
C ARG A 57 1.57 -4.57 0.99
N PRO A 58 1.76 -5.86 1.33
CA PRO A 58 0.69 -6.83 1.24
C PRO A 58 -0.51 -6.42 2.11
N VAL A 59 -1.68 -6.24 1.49
CA VAL A 59 -2.95 -5.96 2.15
C VAL A 59 -3.91 -7.12 1.89
N ARG A 60 -4.71 -7.49 2.88
CA ARG A 60 -5.72 -8.56 2.78
C ARG A 60 -7.07 -7.99 3.20
N LEU A 61 -8.01 -7.96 2.26
CA LEU A 61 -9.41 -7.66 2.53
C LEU A 61 -10.15 -8.97 2.87
N THR A 62 -10.88 -8.98 3.97
CA THR A 62 -11.54 -10.18 4.52
C THR A 62 -13.05 -9.99 4.63
N TYR A 63 -13.81 -11.08 4.73
CA TYR A 63 -15.28 -11.01 4.90
C TYR A 63 -15.70 -10.23 6.15
N ASP A 64 -14.98 -10.40 7.26
CA ASP A 64 -15.21 -9.63 8.49
C ASP A 64 -15.14 -8.11 8.23
N GLN A 65 -14.16 -7.66 7.44
CA GLN A 65 -14.05 -6.25 7.06
C GLN A 65 -15.16 -5.80 6.10
N LEU A 66 -15.72 -6.69 5.29
CA LEU A 66 -16.86 -6.38 4.43
C LEU A 66 -18.15 -6.22 5.25
N ASP A 67 -18.36 -7.06 6.27
CA ASP A 67 -19.48 -6.92 7.19
C ASP A 67 -19.36 -5.62 8.00
N GLN A 68 -18.17 -5.31 8.53
CA GLN A 68 -17.91 -4.02 9.20
C GLN A 68 -18.15 -2.81 8.28
N LEU A 69 -17.71 -2.91 7.01
CA LEU A 69 -17.95 -1.86 6.02
C LEU A 69 -19.44 -1.69 5.73
N ARG A 70 -20.20 -2.79 5.58
CA ARG A 70 -21.65 -2.75 5.36
C ARG A 70 -22.36 -2.07 6.53
N ASP A 71 -22.03 -2.46 7.76
CA ASP A 71 -22.66 -1.93 8.97
C ASP A 71 -22.33 -0.44 9.16
N TRP A 72 -21.10 -0.04 8.83
CA TRP A 72 -20.69 1.37 8.77
C TRP A 72 -21.49 2.14 7.71
N MET A 73 -21.60 1.63 6.48
CA MET A 73 -22.37 2.28 5.41
C MET A 73 -23.84 2.47 5.79
N MET A 74 -24.47 1.45 6.40
CA MET A 74 -25.85 1.54 6.88
C MET A 74 -26.01 2.63 7.92
N ARG A 75 -25.10 2.69 8.91
CA ARG A 75 -25.12 3.70 9.98
C ARG A 75 -24.99 5.12 9.45
N GLU A 76 -24.04 5.36 8.55
CA GLU A 76 -23.83 6.68 7.94
C GLU A 76 -25.04 7.11 7.09
N THR A 77 -25.65 6.17 6.36
CA THR A 77 -26.85 6.41 5.56
C THR A 77 -28.04 6.81 6.42
N ILE A 78 -28.32 6.09 7.51
CA ILE A 78 -29.43 6.40 8.43
C ILE A 78 -29.18 7.74 9.14
N SER A 79 -27.93 8.04 9.46
CA SER A 79 -27.53 9.30 10.12
C SER A 79 -27.52 10.50 9.17
N GLY A 80 -27.78 10.30 7.87
CA GLY A 80 -27.77 11.37 6.87
C GLY A 80 -26.39 11.96 6.57
N ARG A 81 -25.31 11.28 6.94
CA ARG A 81 -23.93 11.74 6.73
C ARG A 81 -23.46 11.32 5.35
N THR A 82 -23.10 12.30 4.52
CA THR A 82 -22.77 12.07 3.09
C THR A 82 -21.35 12.49 2.69
N GLU A 83 -20.58 13.07 3.62
CA GLU A 83 -19.24 13.59 3.32
C GLU A 83 -18.25 12.49 2.94
N GLU A 84 -18.25 11.37 3.66
CA GLU A 84 -17.38 10.23 3.43
C GLU A 84 -17.71 9.53 2.11
N PHE A 85 -19.00 9.37 1.80
CA PHE A 85 -19.42 8.87 0.49
C PHE A 85 -18.91 9.77 -0.63
N ASN A 86 -18.96 11.09 -0.46
CA ASN A 86 -18.43 12.04 -1.44
C ASN A 86 -16.92 11.95 -1.58
N LYS A 87 -16.17 11.77 -0.49
CA LYS A 87 -14.72 11.52 -0.53
C LYS A 87 -14.38 10.22 -1.28
N ILE A 88 -15.10 9.13 -1.00
CA ILE A 88 -14.92 7.85 -1.69
C ILE A 88 -15.22 7.99 -3.19
N ARG A 89 -16.33 8.66 -3.55
CA ARG A 89 -16.70 8.91 -4.95
C ARG A 89 -15.68 9.78 -5.66
N HIS A 90 -15.11 10.79 -4.98
CA HIS A 90 -14.07 11.63 -5.54
C HIS A 90 -12.79 10.85 -5.84
N LEU A 91 -12.31 10.05 -4.87
CA LEU A 91 -11.16 9.16 -5.07
C LEU A 91 -11.41 8.16 -6.19
N HIS A 92 -12.59 7.54 -6.23
CA HIS A 92 -12.96 6.63 -7.30
C HIS A 92 -12.91 7.35 -8.66
N ARG A 93 -13.59 8.50 -8.79
CA ARG A 93 -13.61 9.28 -10.04
C ARG A 93 -12.21 9.66 -10.52
N GLU A 94 -11.32 10.07 -9.62
CA GLU A 94 -9.95 10.43 -9.99
C GLU A 94 -9.19 9.21 -10.52
N TRP A 95 -9.22 8.08 -9.81
CA TRP A 95 -8.33 6.95 -10.08
C TRP A 95 -8.93 5.83 -10.93
N SER A 96 -10.20 5.95 -11.36
CA SER A 96 -10.91 4.94 -12.17
C SER A 96 -11.04 5.28 -13.65
N GLN A 97 -10.36 6.32 -14.14
CA GLN A 97 -10.44 6.70 -15.55
C GLN A 97 -9.89 5.59 -16.46
N HIS A 98 -10.44 5.50 -17.68
CA HIS A 98 -9.96 4.54 -18.67
C HIS A 98 -8.54 4.94 -19.12
N PRO A 99 -7.55 4.03 -19.08
CA PRO A 99 -6.19 4.33 -19.50
C PRO A 99 -6.13 4.58 -21.01
N LEU A 100 -5.25 5.48 -21.43
CA LEU A 100 -4.97 5.78 -22.83
C LEU A 100 -4.23 4.61 -23.48
N MET A 101 -4.53 4.36 -24.75
CA MET A 101 -3.82 3.35 -25.53
C MET A 101 -2.36 3.79 -25.74
N PRO A 102 -1.36 2.93 -25.43
CA PRO A 102 0.04 3.27 -25.66
C PRO A 102 0.35 3.35 -27.15
N MET A 103 1.35 4.16 -27.49
CA MET A 103 1.86 4.24 -28.85
C MET A 103 2.60 2.95 -29.25
N LEU A 104 2.60 2.64 -30.55
CA LEU A 104 3.39 1.52 -31.09
C LEU A 104 4.87 1.71 -30.72
N GLY A 105 5.45 0.68 -30.09
CA GLY A 105 6.84 0.69 -29.64
C GLY A 105 7.04 1.12 -28.18
N ASP A 106 6.02 1.68 -27.50
CA ASP A 106 6.08 1.94 -26.07
C ASP A 106 5.82 0.65 -25.28
N VAL A 107 6.88 0.09 -24.69
CA VAL A 107 6.86 -1.18 -23.97
C VAL A 107 7.77 -1.09 -22.74
N GLU A 108 7.35 -1.72 -21.65
CA GLU A 108 8.19 -1.82 -20.45
C GLU A 108 9.55 -2.50 -20.77
N PRO A 109 10.68 -1.93 -20.30
CA PRO A 109 11.99 -2.48 -20.60
C PRO A 109 12.21 -3.82 -19.90
N LYS A 110 12.68 -4.81 -20.67
CA LYS A 110 13.10 -6.11 -20.14
C LYS A 110 14.51 -6.04 -19.56
N PHE A 111 14.82 -6.93 -18.63
CA PHE A 111 16.18 -7.09 -18.13
C PHE A 111 17.10 -7.63 -19.23
N PRO A 112 18.23 -6.98 -19.57
CA PRO A 112 19.09 -7.43 -20.67
C PRO A 112 19.68 -8.82 -20.42
N LEU A 113 19.73 -9.62 -21.49
CA LEU A 113 20.32 -10.96 -21.46
C LEU A 113 21.85 -10.87 -21.40
N ASN A 114 22.50 -11.98 -21.06
CA ASN A 114 23.96 -12.14 -21.03
C ASN A 114 24.74 -11.19 -20.10
N LEU A 115 24.08 -10.39 -19.27
CA LEU A 115 24.73 -9.60 -18.21
C LEU A 115 25.04 -10.43 -16.96
N PHE A 116 24.11 -11.30 -16.57
CA PHE A 116 24.25 -12.18 -15.41
C PHE A 116 23.66 -13.55 -15.74
N LYS A 117 24.09 -14.58 -14.99
CA LYS A 117 23.43 -15.89 -15.00
C LYS A 117 21.94 -15.75 -14.64
N GLN A 118 21.09 -16.60 -15.23
CA GLN A 118 19.63 -16.52 -15.10
C GLN A 118 19.12 -16.51 -13.63
N ASN A 119 19.81 -17.23 -12.74
CA ASN A 119 19.44 -17.33 -11.31
C ASN A 119 19.97 -16.17 -10.45
N HIS A 120 20.59 -15.14 -11.05
CA HIS A 120 21.18 -14.04 -10.31
C HIS A 120 20.12 -13.04 -9.81
N ARG A 121 20.35 -12.45 -8.63
CA ARG A 121 19.43 -11.48 -8.00
C ARG A 121 19.21 -10.20 -8.81
N ALA A 122 20.09 -9.87 -9.74
CA ALA A 122 20.03 -8.64 -10.54
C ALA A 122 18.71 -8.49 -11.29
N ARG A 123 18.16 -9.60 -11.83
CA ARG A 123 16.89 -9.58 -12.58
C ARG A 123 15.73 -9.06 -11.74
N ARG A 124 15.57 -9.57 -10.51
CA ARG A 124 14.50 -9.10 -9.59
C ARG A 124 14.77 -7.68 -9.09
N ARG A 125 16.03 -7.31 -8.83
CA ARG A 125 16.39 -5.95 -8.42
C ARG A 125 16.06 -4.92 -9.49
N PHE A 126 16.32 -5.23 -10.75
CA PHE A 126 15.97 -4.39 -11.89
C PHE A 126 14.47 -4.13 -11.91
N LEU A 127 13.65 -5.19 -11.89
CA LEU A 127 12.19 -5.09 -11.90
C LEU A 127 11.68 -4.19 -10.76
N VAL A 128 12.09 -4.46 -9.52
CA VAL A 128 11.65 -3.68 -8.35
C VAL A 128 12.04 -2.21 -8.47
N ARG A 129 13.27 -1.92 -8.91
CA ARG A 129 13.75 -0.54 -9.04
C ARG A 129 13.05 0.22 -10.17
N TRP A 130 12.71 -0.47 -11.26
CA TRP A 130 11.95 0.11 -12.36
C TRP A 130 10.54 0.51 -11.88
N HIS A 131 9.77 -0.43 -11.30
CA HIS A 131 8.43 -0.09 -10.81
C HIS A 131 8.46 0.91 -9.66
N LYS A 132 9.48 0.88 -8.79
CA LYS A 132 9.61 1.84 -7.69
C LYS A 132 9.80 3.28 -8.19
N ALA A 133 10.55 3.46 -9.28
CA ALA A 133 10.69 4.76 -9.92
C ALA A 133 9.37 5.25 -10.54
N ASN A 134 8.60 4.33 -11.14
CA ASN A 134 7.33 4.60 -11.81
C ASN A 134 6.13 4.44 -10.85
N SER A 135 6.05 5.29 -9.83
CA SER A 135 4.89 5.33 -8.93
C SER A 135 3.61 5.82 -9.63
N PRO A 136 2.41 5.54 -9.10
CA PRO A 136 1.15 5.90 -9.74
C PRO A 136 1.03 7.39 -10.07
N THR A 137 1.65 8.28 -9.30
CA THR A 137 1.73 9.72 -9.60
C THR A 137 2.34 10.02 -10.98
N TYR A 138 3.26 9.19 -11.47
CA TYR A 138 3.95 9.38 -12.75
C TYR A 138 3.35 8.59 -13.92
N TRP A 139 2.25 7.84 -13.70
CA TRP A 139 1.56 7.14 -14.78
C TRP A 139 0.80 8.14 -15.66
N MET A 140 1.46 8.59 -16.73
CA MET A 140 0.90 9.54 -17.71
C MET A 140 -0.16 8.92 -18.61
N TRP A 141 -0.12 7.59 -18.79
CA TRP A 141 -1.11 6.85 -19.56
C TRP A 141 -2.48 6.79 -18.86
N MET A 142 -2.59 7.17 -17.58
CA MET A 142 -3.86 7.25 -16.87
C MET A 142 -4.26 8.73 -16.70
N PRO A 143 -5.27 9.22 -17.45
CA PRO A 143 -5.63 10.63 -17.45
C PRO A 143 -6.27 11.02 -16.13
N ARG A 144 -5.64 11.95 -15.41
CA ARG A 144 -6.07 12.43 -14.09
C ARG A 144 -5.94 13.95 -13.98
N GLY A 145 -6.66 14.51 -13.02
CA GLY A 145 -6.63 15.93 -12.71
C GLY A 145 -7.86 16.69 -13.19
N PRO A 146 -7.97 17.99 -12.82
CA PRO A 146 -9.19 18.78 -13.03
C PRO A 146 -9.50 19.06 -14.50
N ALA A 147 -8.52 18.96 -15.40
CA ALA A 147 -8.68 19.21 -16.83
C ALA A 147 -9.29 18.03 -17.60
N ILE A 148 -9.40 16.85 -16.98
CA ILE A 148 -9.89 15.64 -17.66
C ILE A 148 -11.42 15.61 -17.63
N ALA A 149 -12.02 15.48 -18.81
CA ALA A 149 -13.45 15.22 -18.93
C ALA A 149 -13.77 13.79 -18.46
N THR A 150 -14.70 13.64 -17.52
CA THR A 150 -15.11 12.34 -16.96
C THR A 150 -16.57 12.02 -17.31
N PRO A 151 -16.88 11.62 -18.56
CA PRO A 151 -18.27 11.52 -19.04
C PRO A 151 -19.11 10.45 -18.32
N LEU A 152 -18.47 9.40 -17.80
CA LEU A 152 -19.15 8.30 -17.10
C LEU A 152 -19.45 8.61 -15.62
N HIS A 153 -18.92 9.69 -15.07
CA HIS A 153 -19.02 10.00 -13.65
C HIS A 153 -19.75 11.31 -13.42
N ARG A 154 -20.45 11.39 -12.28
CA ARG A 154 -21.04 12.62 -11.79
C ARG A 154 -19.95 13.60 -11.32
N SER A 155 -20.09 14.88 -11.68
CA SER A 155 -19.07 15.91 -11.48
C SER A 155 -19.17 16.62 -10.12
N SER A 156 -20.36 16.75 -9.54
CA SER A 156 -20.58 17.45 -8.27
C SER A 156 -21.43 16.62 -7.29
N PRO A 157 -21.30 16.88 -5.97
CA PRO A 157 -22.20 16.31 -4.95
C PRO A 157 -23.68 16.50 -5.28
N SER A 158 -24.03 17.59 -5.99
CA SER A 158 -25.40 17.92 -6.37
C SER A 158 -26.06 17.04 -7.40
N GLN A 159 -25.29 16.22 -8.10
CA GLN A 159 -25.83 15.26 -9.05
C GLN A 159 -26.18 13.92 -8.39
N PHE A 160 -25.81 13.70 -7.13
CA PHE A 160 -26.07 12.44 -6.42
C PHE A 160 -27.49 12.35 -5.87
N PRO A 161 -28.06 11.14 -5.73
CA PRO A 161 -29.49 10.97 -5.46
C PRO A 161 -29.94 11.57 -4.14
N GLU A 162 -29.08 11.69 -3.14
CA GLU A 162 -29.41 12.37 -1.88
C GLU A 162 -29.84 13.84 -2.05
N GLN A 163 -29.49 14.51 -3.15
CA GLN A 163 -29.90 15.88 -3.46
C GLN A 163 -31.18 15.97 -4.32
N TRP A 164 -31.93 14.87 -4.46
CA TRP A 164 -33.15 14.78 -5.27
C TRP A 164 -34.17 15.90 -4.99
N LYS A 165 -34.32 16.34 -3.74
CA LYS A 165 -35.26 17.42 -3.38
C LYS A 165 -34.90 18.76 -4.01
N GLN A 166 -33.61 19.06 -4.15
CA GLN A 166 -33.13 20.29 -4.79
C GLN A 166 -33.32 20.21 -6.30
N LEU A 167 -33.03 19.05 -6.90
CA LEU A 167 -33.26 18.79 -8.32
C LEU A 167 -34.74 18.97 -8.68
N ALA A 168 -35.65 18.45 -7.86
CA ALA A 168 -37.10 18.58 -8.07
C ALA A 168 -37.62 20.03 -7.98
N ARG A 169 -36.99 20.87 -7.14
CA ARG A 169 -37.34 22.30 -7.03
C ARG A 169 -36.91 23.09 -8.26
N ASN A 170 -35.72 22.82 -8.77
CA ASN A 170 -35.20 23.52 -9.95
C ASN A 170 -35.90 23.09 -11.25
N SER A 171 -36.32 21.83 -11.37
CA SER A 171 -37.15 21.39 -12.51
C SER A 171 -38.56 22.00 -12.52
N GLY A 172 -39.07 22.43 -11.36
CA GLY A 172 -40.38 23.08 -11.25
C GLY A 172 -40.37 24.56 -11.63
N SER A 173 -39.21 25.24 -11.54
CA SER A 173 -39.07 26.64 -11.95
C SER A 173 -38.89 26.83 -13.46
N ASP A 174 -38.44 25.81 -14.19
CA ASP A 174 -38.27 25.86 -15.65
C ASP A 174 -39.59 25.65 -16.42
N PHE A 175 -40.68 25.29 -15.71
CA PHE A 175 -42.02 25.10 -16.29
C PHE A 175 -42.94 26.33 -16.17
N VAL A 176 -42.41 27.48 -15.74
CA VAL A 176 -43.17 28.73 -15.64
C VAL A 176 -42.50 29.82 -16.47
N ALA A 177 -42.84 29.87 -17.76
CA ALA A 177 -42.74 31.06 -18.60
C ALA A 177 -43.56 30.90 -19.89
N PRO A 178 -43.97 32.01 -20.51
CA PRO A 178 -45.12 32.87 -20.21
C PRO A 178 -46.45 32.36 -20.80
#